data_AF-A0A6B8KG03-F1
#
_entry.id   AF-A0A6B8KG03-F1
#
_cell.length_a   1.000
_cell.length_b   1.000
_cell.length_c   1.000
_cell.angle_alpha   90.00
_cell.angle_beta   90.00
_cell.angle_gamma   90.00
#
_symmetry.space_group_name_H-M   'P 1'
#
loop_
_entity.id
_entity.type
_entity.pdbx_description
1 polymer ?
#
loop_
_entity_poly.entity_id
_entity_poly.type
_entity_poly.pdbx_seq_one_letter_code
_entity_poly.pdbx_strand_id
1 'polypeptide(L)'
;MRKLTLTAAALLVSFTGSAMAAQVWNITEEAASGIKSAQGTWLVTEANGKISGTAELQLTNGNPLTYTFEGTVAGSTYTVKLDKRTDGKNGCVWTGQAGEKSKGSVGEVQCDNTKFKIRAGF
;
A
#
# COMPACT_ATOMS: atom_id res chain seq x y z
N MET A 1 57.73 -22.84 -17.77
CA MET A 1 56.51 -22.89 -16.93
C MET A 1 55.91 -21.49 -16.83
N ARG A 2 54.60 -21.39 -17.11
CA ARG A 2 53.61 -20.32 -16.87
C ARG A 2 53.96 -18.85 -17.12
N LYS A 3 53.48 -18.36 -18.28
CA LYS A 3 53.03 -16.98 -18.53
C LYS A 3 51.76 -16.72 -17.69
N LEU A 4 51.68 -15.59 -17.00
CA LEU A 4 50.45 -15.09 -16.38
C LEU A 4 50.36 -13.58 -16.59
N THR A 5 49.81 -13.22 -17.76
CA THR A 5 49.16 -11.93 -18.00
C THR A 5 47.83 -11.93 -17.26
N LEU A 6 47.63 -11.03 -16.29
CA LEU A 6 46.29 -10.67 -15.82
C LEU A 6 46.07 -9.18 -16.05
N THR A 7 45.33 -8.90 -17.11
CA THR A 7 44.66 -7.62 -17.35
C THR A 7 43.18 -7.89 -17.13
N ALA A 8 42.60 -7.34 -16.06
CA ALA A 8 41.15 -7.32 -15.86
C ALA A 8 40.80 -6.07 -15.03
N ALA A 9 40.57 -4.95 -15.73
CA ALA A 9 39.92 -3.78 -15.15
C ALA A 9 38.42 -4.06 -15.12
N ALA A 10 37.88 -4.31 -13.93
CA ALA A 10 36.44 -4.43 -13.73
C ALA A 10 35.84 -3.01 -13.60
N LEU A 11 35.19 -2.55 -14.66
CA LEU A 11 34.28 -1.41 -14.63
C LEU A 11 33.05 -1.81 -13.80
N LEU A 12 33.04 -1.44 -12.51
CA LEU A 12 31.84 -1.46 -11.69
C LEU A 12 30.93 -0.30 -12.15
N VAL A 13 30.04 -0.60 -13.10
CA VAL A 13 28.88 0.24 -13.38
C VAL A 13 27.95 0.08 -12.18
N SER A 14 28.11 0.97 -11.20
CA SER A 14 27.15 1.13 -10.11
C SER A 14 25.82 1.56 -10.72
N PHE A 15 24.91 0.60 -10.92
CA PHE A 15 23.50 0.89 -11.14
C PHE A 15 23.00 1.63 -9.90
N THR A 16 22.97 2.96 -9.94
CA THR A 16 22.21 3.79 -9.02
C THR A 16 20.73 3.60 -9.34
N GLY A 17 20.18 2.44 -8.98
CA GLY A 17 18.74 2.27 -8.91
C GLY A 17 18.23 3.24 -7.85
N SER A 18 17.39 4.19 -8.24
CA SER A 18 16.72 5.10 -7.32
C SER A 18 16.03 4.24 -6.25
N ALA A 19 16.45 4.38 -5.00
CA ALA A 19 15.72 3.77 -3.89
C ALA A 19 14.32 4.41 -3.86
N MET A 20 13.32 3.67 -4.31
CA MET A 20 11.92 4.11 -4.22
C MET A 20 11.58 4.22 -2.74
N ALA A 21 11.36 5.45 -2.26
CA ALA A 21 11.03 5.68 -0.86
C ALA A 21 9.61 5.20 -0.59
N ALA A 22 9.45 4.28 0.37
CA ALA A 22 8.14 3.94 0.89
C ALA A 22 7.52 5.18 1.54
N GLN A 23 6.30 5.52 1.13
CA GLN A 23 5.54 6.64 1.68
C GLN A 23 4.59 6.14 2.78
N VAL A 24 4.40 6.94 3.82
CA VAL A 24 3.49 6.61 4.93
C VAL A 24 2.17 7.33 4.71
N TRP A 25 1.08 6.59 4.59
CA TRP A 25 -0.27 7.15 4.48
C TRP A 25 -1.03 6.94 5.79
N ASN A 26 -1.73 7.97 6.26
CA ASN A 26 -2.63 7.88 7.41
C ASN A 26 -3.97 7.31 6.99
N ILE A 27 -4.42 6.25 7.66
CA ILE A 27 -5.59 5.47 7.26
C ILE A 27 -6.66 5.52 8.33
N THR A 28 -7.89 5.72 7.90
CA THR A 28 -9.09 5.51 8.72
C THR A 28 -10.05 4.59 7.97
N GLU A 29 -10.43 3.47 8.59
CA GLU A 29 -11.52 2.62 8.12
C GLU A 29 -12.82 3.04 8.83
N GLU A 30 -13.90 3.23 8.06
CA GLU A 30 -15.24 3.56 8.54
C GLU A 30 -16.21 2.47 8.12
N ALA A 31 -16.98 1.91 9.06
CA ALA A 31 -18.04 0.96 8.73
C ALA A 31 -19.12 1.62 7.84
N ALA A 32 -19.99 0.83 7.21
CA ALA A 32 -21.09 1.35 6.40
C ALA A 32 -22.02 2.32 7.17
N SER A 33 -22.07 2.22 8.51
CA SER A 33 -22.81 3.14 9.39
C SER A 33 -22.11 4.50 9.62
N GLY A 34 -20.91 4.72 9.08
CA GLY A 34 -20.10 5.93 9.29
C GLY A 34 -19.30 5.93 10.59
N ILE A 35 -19.39 4.87 11.39
CA ILE A 35 -18.62 4.72 12.64
C ILE A 35 -17.20 4.28 12.28
N LYS A 36 -16.19 4.98 12.83
CA LYS A 36 -14.78 4.56 12.70
C LYS A 36 -14.62 3.14 13.21
N SER A 37 -14.06 2.26 12.39
CA SER A 37 -13.81 0.86 12.74
C SER A 37 -12.33 0.57 12.99
N ALA A 38 -11.42 1.28 12.31
CA ALA A 38 -9.98 1.15 12.50
C ALA A 38 -9.24 2.44 12.14
N GLN A 39 -8.04 2.64 12.69
CA GLN A 39 -7.15 3.73 12.31
C GLN A 39 -5.68 3.32 12.40
N GLY A 40 -4.81 3.89 11.56
CA GLY A 40 -3.39 3.59 11.57
C GLY A 40 -2.69 4.08 10.31
N THR A 41 -1.75 3.30 9.79
CA THR A 41 -0.93 3.70 8.64
C THR A 41 -0.82 2.62 7.57
N TRP A 42 -0.62 3.05 6.33
CA TRP A 42 -0.10 2.21 5.25
C TRP A 42 1.32 2.62 4.92
N LEU A 43 2.21 1.64 4.78
CA LEU A 43 3.51 1.77 4.16
C LEU A 43 3.35 1.44 2.69
N VAL A 44 3.33 2.46 1.86
CA VAL A 44 2.98 2.37 0.44
C VAL A 44 4.24 2.48 -0.41
N THR A 45 4.35 1.63 -1.42
CA THR A 45 5.31 1.72 -2.51
C THR A 45 4.52 1.89 -3.81
N GLU A 46 4.79 2.97 -4.53
CA GLU A 46 4.21 3.22 -5.85
C GLU A 46 5.29 3.19 -6.93
N ALA A 47 5.06 2.40 -7.97
CA ALA A 47 5.98 2.27 -9.10
C ALA A 47 5.22 1.83 -10.35
N ASN A 48 5.49 2.48 -11.49
CA ASN A 48 4.99 2.06 -12.81
C ASN A 48 3.47 1.84 -12.86
N GLY A 49 2.69 2.74 -12.24
CA GLY A 49 1.22 2.64 -12.17
C GLY A 49 0.69 1.52 -11.27
N LYS A 50 1.55 0.92 -10.45
CA LYS A 50 1.19 -0.05 -9.42
C LYS A 50 1.40 0.56 -8.04
N ILE A 51 0.60 0.08 -7.10
CA ILE A 51 0.66 0.44 -5.68
C ILE A 51 0.71 -0.86 -4.88
N SER A 52 1.58 -0.94 -3.88
CA SER A 52 1.69 -2.11 -3.01
C SER A 52 2.18 -1.71 -1.64
N GLY A 53 1.93 -2.52 -0.62
CA GLY A 53 2.40 -2.19 0.71
C GLY A 53 1.84 -3.04 1.84
N THR A 54 2.05 -2.54 3.05
CA THR A 54 1.55 -3.14 4.30
C THR A 54 0.77 -2.13 5.09
N ALA A 55 -0.22 -2.62 5.81
CA ALA A 55 -1.11 -1.84 6.65
C ALA A 55 -0.97 -2.25 8.10
N GLU A 56 -0.85 -1.25 8.97
CA GLU A 56 -0.80 -1.41 10.42
C GLU A 56 -1.83 -0.48 11.05
N LEU A 57 -2.94 -1.06 11.50
CA LEU A 57 -4.05 -0.34 12.11
C LEU A 57 -4.40 -0.91 13.47
N GLN A 58 -5.15 -0.12 14.23
CA GLN A 58 -5.80 -0.53 15.46
C GLN A 58 -7.31 -0.43 15.28
N LEU A 59 -8.01 -1.51 15.61
CA LEU A 59 -9.46 -1.54 15.70
C LEU A 59 -9.95 -0.75 16.92
N THR A 60 -11.21 -0.32 16.93
CA THR A 60 -11.78 0.42 18.08
C THR A 60 -11.79 -0.36 19.40
N ASN A 61 -11.70 -1.68 19.35
CA ASN A 61 -11.56 -2.54 20.52
C ASN A 61 -10.11 -2.72 21.00
N GLY A 62 -9.15 -1.99 20.40
CA GLY A 62 -7.74 -2.04 20.74
C GLY A 62 -6.93 -3.13 20.04
N ASN A 63 -7.58 -4.09 19.37
CA ASN A 63 -6.89 -5.18 18.68
C ASN A 63 -6.16 -4.68 17.42
N PRO A 64 -4.98 -5.23 17.09
CA PRO A 64 -4.27 -4.89 15.87
C PRO A 64 -5.01 -5.44 14.64
N LEU A 65 -5.10 -4.62 13.60
CA LEU A 65 -5.52 -4.99 12.26
C LEU A 65 -4.33 -4.79 11.33
N THR A 66 -3.82 -5.88 10.75
CA THR A 66 -2.76 -5.81 9.75
C THR A 66 -3.18 -6.50 8.47
N TYR A 67 -2.62 -6.04 7.35
CA TYR A 67 -2.80 -6.66 6.04
C TYR A 67 -1.72 -6.22 5.06
N THR A 68 -1.58 -6.98 3.99
CA THR A 68 -0.83 -6.57 2.78
C THR A 68 -1.80 -6.06 1.75
N PHE A 69 -1.37 -5.18 0.86
CA PHE A 69 -2.20 -4.73 -0.25
C PHE A 69 -1.41 -4.55 -1.53
N GLU A 70 -2.07 -4.79 -2.66
CA GLU A 70 -1.51 -4.62 -4.00
C GLU A 70 -2.60 -4.15 -4.97
N GLY A 71 -2.23 -3.30 -5.92
CA GLY A 71 -3.20 -2.67 -6.80
C GLY A 71 -2.59 -1.88 -7.94
N THR A 72 -3.47 -1.15 -8.61
CA THR A 72 -3.12 -0.30 -9.75
C THR A 72 -3.65 1.11 -9.55
N VAL A 73 -2.92 2.07 -10.14
CA VAL A 73 -3.30 3.48 -10.20
C VAL A 73 -3.55 3.83 -11.66
N ALA A 74 -4.80 4.20 -11.99
CA ALA A 74 -5.21 4.61 -13.32
C ALA A 74 -5.75 6.04 -13.27
N GLY A 75 -4.96 7.01 -13.76
CA GLY A 75 -5.27 8.42 -13.62
C GLY A 75 -5.34 8.82 -12.13
N SER A 76 -6.51 9.25 -11.67
CA SER A 76 -6.78 9.58 -10.26
C SER A 76 -7.49 8.47 -9.49
N THR A 77 -7.65 7.28 -10.07
CA THR A 77 -8.38 6.17 -9.44
C THR A 77 -7.42 5.08 -8.99
N TYR A 78 -7.54 4.68 -7.73
CA TYR A 78 -6.85 3.55 -7.13
C TYR A 78 -7.78 2.35 -7.09
N THR A 79 -7.27 1.18 -7.47
CA THR A 79 -7.95 -0.11 -7.27
C THR A 79 -6.97 -1.06 -6.60
N VAL A 80 -7.25 -1.41 -5.34
CA VAL A 80 -6.31 -2.09 -4.46
C VAL A 80 -6.97 -3.28 -3.79
N LYS A 81 -6.38 -4.47 -3.95
CA LYS A 81 -6.76 -5.67 -3.23
C LYS A 81 -6.12 -5.65 -1.84
N LEU A 82 -6.92 -5.84 -0.80
CA LEU A 82 -6.46 -6.01 0.58
C LEU A 82 -6.41 -7.51 0.87
N ASP A 83 -5.25 -8.01 1.26
CA ASP A 83 -4.98 -9.43 1.41
C ASP A 83 -4.40 -9.73 2.79
N LYS A 84 -4.63 -10.96 3.28
CA LYS A 84 -4.16 -11.41 4.60
C LYS A 84 -4.61 -10.52 5.76
N ARG A 85 -5.85 -10.02 5.72
CA ARG A 85 -6.40 -9.23 6.84
C ARG A 85 -6.54 -10.08 8.10
N THR A 86 -6.05 -9.57 9.23
CA THR A 86 -6.15 -10.26 10.53
C THR A 86 -7.55 -10.26 11.13
N ASP A 87 -8.48 -9.44 10.61
CA ASP A 87 -9.88 -9.43 11.03
C ASP A 87 -10.76 -10.47 10.32
N GLY A 88 -10.18 -11.33 9.50
CA GLY A 88 -10.86 -12.44 8.83
C GLY A 88 -11.73 -12.03 7.63
N LYS A 89 -11.72 -10.76 7.22
CA LYS A 89 -12.40 -10.32 5.99
C LYS A 89 -11.58 -10.70 4.76
N ASN A 90 -12.22 -11.39 3.82
CA ASN A 90 -11.61 -11.86 2.58
C ASN A 90 -12.21 -11.19 1.35
N GLY A 91 -11.52 -11.31 0.21
CA GLY A 91 -12.00 -10.79 -1.08
C GLY A 91 -12.09 -9.26 -1.12
N CYS A 92 -11.38 -8.56 -0.25
CA CYS A 92 -11.53 -7.12 -0.08
C CYS A 92 -10.84 -6.33 -1.19
N VAL A 93 -11.59 -5.51 -1.91
CA VAL A 93 -11.07 -4.58 -2.93
C VAL A 93 -11.47 -3.16 -2.56
N TRP A 94 -10.49 -2.30 -2.32
CA TRP A 94 -10.66 -0.87 -2.17
C TRP A 94 -10.61 -0.18 -3.53
N THR A 95 -11.62 0.65 -3.81
CA THR A 95 -11.61 1.56 -4.95
C THR A 95 -11.73 2.99 -4.45
N GLY A 96 -10.67 3.77 -4.61
CA GLY A 96 -10.59 5.15 -4.12
C GLY A 96 -10.25 6.14 -5.21
N GLN A 97 -10.72 7.38 -5.05
CA GLN A 97 -10.31 8.49 -5.89
C GLN A 97 -9.35 9.40 -5.14
N ALA A 98 -8.26 9.79 -5.80
CA ALA A 98 -7.37 10.85 -5.34
C ALA A 98 -8.19 12.14 -5.18
N GLY A 99 -8.32 12.61 -3.95
CA GLY A 99 -8.81 13.94 -3.67
C GLY A 99 -7.73 15.01 -3.92
N GLU A 100 -8.06 16.27 -3.63
CA GLU A 100 -7.05 17.32 -3.56
C GLU A 100 -5.98 16.96 -2.52
N LYS A 101 -4.74 17.43 -2.73
CA LYS A 101 -3.56 17.10 -1.89
C LYS A 101 -3.78 17.26 -0.38
N SER A 102 -4.75 18.07 0.06
CA SER A 102 -5.06 18.30 1.47
C SER A 102 -6.13 17.36 2.06
N LYS A 103 -6.82 16.56 1.25
CA LYS A 103 -7.95 15.71 1.67
C LYS A 103 -7.67 14.21 1.56
N GLY A 104 -6.57 13.81 0.93
CA GLY A 104 -6.23 12.42 0.69
C GLY A 104 -7.17 11.73 -0.31
N SER A 105 -7.11 10.41 -0.38
CA SER A 105 -8.04 9.58 -1.15
C SER A 105 -9.14 9.01 -0.27
N VAL A 106 -10.36 8.96 -0.79
CA VAL A 106 -11.49 8.29 -0.14
C VAL A 106 -12.03 7.25 -1.09
N GLY A 107 -12.34 6.06 -0.57
CA GLY A 107 -12.86 4.98 -1.38
C GLY A 107 -13.65 3.96 -0.59
N GLU A 108 -14.45 3.19 -1.32
CA GLU A 108 -15.22 2.08 -0.76
C GLU A 108 -14.41 0.78 -0.86
N VAL A 109 -14.56 -0.06 0.15
CA VAL A 109 -14.04 -1.43 0.17
C VAL A 109 -15.20 -2.39 0.06
N GLN A 110 -15.15 -3.22 -0.97
CA GLN A 110 -16.06 -4.35 -1.14
C GLN A 110 -15.31 -5.62 -0.73
N CYS A 111 -15.81 -6.31 0.29
CA CYS A 111 -15.39 -7.67 0.63
C CYS A 111 -16.54 -8.64 0.31
N ASP A 112 -16.31 -9.94 0.47
CA ASP A 112 -17.29 -10.98 0.12
C ASP A 112 -18.67 -10.77 0.79
N ASN A 113 -18.68 -10.41 2.07
CA ASN A 113 -19.91 -10.31 2.88
C ASN A 113 -20.13 -8.93 3.53
N THR A 114 -19.27 -7.96 3.27
CA THR A 114 -19.34 -6.65 3.95
C THR A 114 -18.78 -5.54 3.09
N LYS A 115 -19.21 -4.32 3.39
CA LYS A 115 -18.66 -3.09 2.81
C LYS A 115 -18.22 -2.14 3.92
N PHE A 116 -17.19 -1.36 3.63
CA PHE A 116 -16.73 -0.28 4.50
C PHE A 116 -16.01 0.78 3.66
N LYS A 117 -15.58 1.89 4.25
CA LYS A 117 -14.87 2.96 3.57
C LYS A 117 -13.46 3.09 4.13
N ILE A 118 -12.52 3.45 3.27
CA ILE A 118 -11.16 3.81 3.66
C ILE A 118 -10.92 5.25 3.24
N ARG A 119 -10.41 6.05 4.18
CA ARG A 119 -9.80 7.35 3.93
C ARG A 119 -8.29 7.21 4.10
N ALA A 120 -7.55 7.57 3.08
CA ALA A 120 -6.10 7.52 3.03
C ALA A 120 -5.52 8.92 2.82
N GLY A 121 -4.94 9.51 3.87
CA GLY A 121 -4.24 10.79 3.81
C GLY A 121 -2.75 10.59 3.54
N PHE A 122 -2.21 11.32 2.57
CA PHE A 122 -0.80 11.29 2.18
C PHE A 122 -0.24 12.70 2.03
#